data_AF-A0A0F8XW46-F1
#
_entry.id   AF-A0A0F8XW46-F1
#
_cell.length_a   1.000
_cell.length_b   1.000
_cell.length_c   1.000
_cell.angle_alpha   90.00
_cell.angle_beta   90.00
_cell.angle_gamma   90.00
#
_symmetry.space_group_name_H-M   'P 1'
#
loop_
_entity.id
_entity.type
_entity.pdbx_description
1 polymer ?
#
loop_
_entity_poly.entity_id
_entity_poly.type
_entity_poly.pdbx_seq_one_letter_code
_entity_poly.pdbx_strand_id
1 'polypeptide(L)'
;GWESPKKAMLDKIKGNGKDILDTIIANMATQYMICGDAFAEAIRDNQGRLVNLKPLNPGEIRIVANNRGQIIRYEQISNAEAGQDPKILHTWDNINDIFHLSWNRVANEIHGISLIEKNKSQIIKINQARDLMAVIYRRHAIPAIIWEVDTDNTTEMNAFKIKQDNIFKKVENLVVPKGSAEATVLQMQRGSIEEGVVMIKSLTEDLTRGFGVPAVTQGSESGSSEATSKILHLNYQPRGKWHRTFVEKQMKAQLNIEINFEEPPSIDPALMTDARKNTGDNPTDNKLKEVKDE
;
A
#
# COMPACT_ATOMS: atom_id res chain seq x y z
N GLY A 1 -35.47 9.06 -7.04
CA GLY A 1 -35.71 8.46 -8.36
C GLY A 1 -35.94 9.49 -9.44
N TRP A 2 -34.92 10.26 -9.77
CA TRP A 2 -34.80 11.01 -11.04
C TRP A 2 -33.34 10.88 -11.44
N GLU A 3 -33.04 9.91 -12.31
CA GLU A 3 -31.69 9.79 -12.85
C GLU A 3 -31.50 10.89 -13.88
N SER A 4 -30.59 11.83 -13.60
CA SER A 4 -30.29 12.90 -14.54
C SER A 4 -29.76 12.29 -15.85
N PRO A 5 -30.00 12.91 -17.02
CA PRO A 5 -29.45 12.45 -18.31
C PRO A 5 -27.92 12.27 -18.29
N LYS A 6 -27.24 12.99 -17.40
CA LYS A 6 -25.80 12.85 -17.15
C LYS A 6 -25.46 11.50 -16.53
N LYS A 7 -26.27 10.97 -15.60
CA LYS A 7 -26.05 9.65 -14.99
C LYS A 7 -26.13 8.53 -16.03
N ALA A 8 -27.18 8.56 -16.86
CA ALA A 8 -27.36 7.59 -17.94
C ALA A 8 -26.24 7.62 -19.01
N MET A 9 -25.51 8.73 -19.14
CA MET A 9 -24.32 8.83 -19.99
C MET A 9 -23.10 8.19 -19.33
N LEU A 10 -22.89 8.42 -18.03
CA LEU A 10 -21.78 7.83 -17.28
C LEU A 10 -21.89 6.31 -17.17
N ASP A 11 -23.10 5.76 -17.07
CA ASP A 11 -23.35 4.32 -17.01
C ASP A 11 -22.96 3.56 -18.30
N LYS A 12 -22.81 4.30 -19.41
CA LYS A 12 -22.38 3.76 -20.72
C LYS A 12 -20.86 3.67 -20.87
N ILE A 13 -20.09 4.27 -19.95
CA ILE A 13 -18.63 4.15 -19.95
C ILE A 13 -18.28 2.72 -19.54
N LYS A 14 -17.53 2.00 -20.39
CA LYS A 14 -17.23 0.57 -20.23
C LYS A 14 -15.75 0.22 -20.18
N GLY A 15 -14.85 1.19 -20.28
CA GLY A 15 -13.41 0.96 -20.24
C GLY A 15 -12.96 0.01 -21.34
N ASN A 16 -12.48 -1.17 -20.96
CA ASN A 16 -12.12 -2.25 -21.88
C ASN A 16 -13.33 -3.07 -22.41
N GLY A 17 -14.55 -2.70 -22.05
CA GLY A 17 -15.81 -3.40 -22.37
C GLY A 17 -16.43 -4.12 -21.17
N LYS A 18 -15.69 -4.32 -20.07
CA LYS A 18 -16.17 -5.00 -18.85
C LYS A 18 -16.20 -4.10 -17.62
N ASP A 19 -15.65 -2.90 -17.73
CA ASP A 19 -15.54 -1.99 -16.61
C ASP A 19 -16.82 -1.14 -16.48
N ILE A 20 -16.96 -0.51 -15.33
CA ILE A 20 -17.85 0.65 -15.11
C ILE A 20 -17.03 1.85 -14.66
N LEU A 21 -17.60 3.05 -14.72
CA LEU A 21 -16.89 4.28 -14.36
C LEU A 21 -16.24 4.21 -12.97
N ASP A 22 -16.93 3.66 -11.98
CA ASP A 22 -16.42 3.52 -10.62
C ASP A 22 -15.15 2.65 -10.57
N THR A 23 -15.16 1.52 -11.27
CA THR A 23 -13.99 0.62 -11.35
C THR A 23 -12.84 1.25 -12.12
N ILE A 24 -13.13 2.06 -13.13
CA ILE A 24 -12.13 2.82 -13.89
C ILE A 24 -11.45 3.84 -12.99
N ILE A 25 -12.24 4.65 -12.27
CA ILE A 25 -11.71 5.68 -11.37
C ILE A 25 -10.92 5.03 -10.24
N ALA A 26 -11.43 3.95 -9.62
CA ALA A 26 -10.72 3.22 -8.58
C ALA A 26 -9.39 2.63 -9.07
N ASN A 27 -9.36 2.09 -10.30
CA ASN A 27 -8.15 1.61 -10.93
C ASN A 27 -7.16 2.75 -11.17
N MET A 28 -7.60 3.85 -11.78
CA MET A 28 -6.75 5.02 -12.01
C MET A 28 -6.22 5.62 -10.69
N ALA A 29 -7.03 5.62 -9.63
CA ALA A 29 -6.60 6.05 -8.30
C ALA A 29 -5.47 5.19 -7.75
N THR A 30 -5.61 3.87 -7.91
CA THR A 30 -4.57 2.91 -7.53
C THR A 30 -3.30 3.10 -8.36
N GLN A 31 -3.44 3.27 -9.68
CA GLN A 31 -2.32 3.46 -10.60
C GLN A 31 -1.51 4.72 -10.27
N TYR A 32 -2.13 5.89 -10.09
CA TYR A 32 -1.35 7.10 -9.81
C TYR A 32 -0.66 7.02 -8.45
N MET A 33 -1.24 6.31 -7.46
CA MET A 33 -0.60 6.12 -6.17
C MET A 33 0.62 5.20 -6.27
N ILE A 34 0.52 4.11 -7.04
CA ILE A 34 1.60 3.12 -7.19
C ILE A 34 2.69 3.60 -8.14
N CYS A 35 2.32 4.16 -9.30
CA CYS A 35 3.23 4.49 -10.39
C CYS A 35 3.62 5.98 -10.40
N GLY A 36 2.89 6.84 -9.69
CA GLY A 36 3.01 8.29 -9.80
C GLY A 36 2.02 8.87 -10.82
N ASP A 37 1.79 8.18 -11.93
CA ASP A 37 0.85 8.61 -12.97
C ASP A 37 -0.21 7.54 -13.27
N ALA A 38 -1.39 8.00 -13.70
CA ALA A 38 -2.43 7.15 -14.29
C ALA A 38 -2.94 7.77 -15.59
N PHE A 39 -3.16 6.94 -16.60
CA PHE A 39 -3.60 7.37 -17.91
C PHE A 39 -4.85 6.61 -18.32
N ALA A 40 -5.78 7.29 -18.97
CA ALA A 40 -6.88 6.65 -19.67
C ALA A 40 -7.14 7.35 -21.01
N GLU A 41 -7.39 6.56 -22.05
CA GLU A 41 -7.82 7.05 -23.34
C GLU A 41 -9.26 7.57 -23.24
N ALA A 42 -9.45 8.84 -23.53
CA ALA A 42 -10.74 9.51 -23.58
C ALA A 42 -11.34 9.38 -24.97
N ILE A 43 -12.15 8.35 -25.18
CA ILE A 43 -12.78 8.05 -26.47
C ILE A 43 -14.01 8.93 -26.64
N ARG A 44 -14.02 9.74 -27.69
CA ARG A 44 -15.09 10.71 -27.97
C ARG A 44 -15.80 10.38 -29.29
N ASP A 45 -17.06 10.79 -29.40
CA ASP A 45 -17.78 10.73 -30.67
C ASP A 45 -17.40 11.89 -31.60
N ASN A 46 -17.97 11.88 -32.81
CA ASN A 46 -17.77 12.94 -33.81
C ASN A 46 -18.22 14.33 -33.35
N GLN A 47 -18.97 14.43 -32.24
CA GLN A 47 -19.43 15.68 -31.64
C GLN A 47 -18.55 16.09 -30.45
N GLY A 48 -17.45 15.37 -30.18
CA GLY A 48 -16.52 15.64 -29.08
C GLY A 48 -17.02 15.18 -27.70
N ARG A 49 -18.17 14.50 -27.63
CA ARG A 49 -18.73 14.01 -26.36
C ARG A 49 -18.00 12.75 -25.94
N LEU A 50 -17.67 12.64 -24.64
CA LEU A 50 -17.03 11.43 -24.11
C LEU A 50 -18.00 10.23 -24.22
N VAL A 51 -17.58 9.18 -24.91
CA VAL A 51 -18.35 7.94 -25.06
C VAL A 51 -17.80 6.85 -24.16
N ASN A 52 -16.48 6.82 -23.98
CA ASN A 52 -15.82 5.82 -23.16
C ASN A 52 -14.50 6.36 -22.58
N LEU A 53 -14.02 5.73 -21.51
CA LEU A 53 -12.77 6.08 -20.84
C LEU A 53 -12.03 4.78 -20.56
N LYS A 54 -10.94 4.52 -21.28
CA LYS A 54 -10.23 3.24 -21.23
C LYS A 54 -8.91 3.41 -20.48
N PRO A 55 -8.75 2.85 -19.26
CA PRO A 55 -7.48 2.85 -18.56
C PRO A 55 -6.36 2.25 -19.41
N LEU A 56 -5.20 2.89 -19.37
CA LEU A 56 -3.99 2.45 -20.05
C LEU A 56 -2.96 2.00 -19.01
N ASN A 57 -2.00 1.19 -19.44
CA ASN A 57 -0.88 0.77 -18.60
C ASN A 57 0.15 1.91 -18.53
N PRO A 58 0.42 2.52 -17.35
CA PRO A 58 1.39 3.61 -17.24
C PRO A 58 2.80 3.23 -17.70
N GLY A 59 3.19 1.95 -17.61
CA GLY A 59 4.49 1.46 -18.09
C GLY A 59 4.66 1.49 -19.61
N GLU A 60 3.56 1.63 -20.35
CA GLU A 60 3.54 1.68 -21.82
C GLU A 60 3.28 3.09 -22.35
N ILE A 61 3.10 4.09 -21.48
CA ILE A 61 2.81 5.46 -21.90
C ILE A 61 4.02 6.35 -21.67
N ARG A 62 4.46 6.99 -22.75
CA ARG A 62 5.51 8.02 -22.72
C ARG A 62 4.86 9.39 -22.86
N ILE A 63 5.16 10.28 -21.92
CA ILE A 63 4.81 11.69 -22.01
C ILE A 63 5.87 12.41 -22.85
N VAL A 64 5.44 13.12 -23.89
CA VAL A 64 6.33 13.98 -24.66
C VAL A 64 6.03 15.44 -24.35
N ALA A 65 7.05 16.17 -23.89
CA ALA A 65 6.95 17.58 -23.56
C ALA A 65 7.85 18.43 -24.46
N ASN A 66 7.47 19.70 -24.64
CA ASN A 66 8.32 20.68 -25.32
C ASN A 66 9.45 21.19 -24.40
N ASN A 67 10.31 22.05 -24.92
CA ASN A 67 11.42 22.67 -24.19
C ASN A 67 11.00 23.57 -23.01
N ARG A 68 9.70 23.87 -22.85
CA ARG A 68 9.12 24.61 -21.73
C ARG A 68 8.50 23.69 -20.67
N GLY A 69 8.62 22.37 -20.83
CA GLY A 69 8.02 21.39 -19.93
C GLY A 69 6.50 21.26 -20.08
N GLN A 70 5.92 21.72 -21.20
CA GLN A 70 4.50 21.53 -21.48
C GLN A 70 4.31 20.24 -22.27
N ILE A 71 3.37 19.40 -21.84
CA ILE A 71 3.00 18.17 -22.55
C ILE A 71 2.42 18.56 -23.91
N ILE A 72 2.95 17.96 -24.97
CA ILE A 72 2.50 18.19 -26.35
C ILE A 72 1.78 16.99 -26.95
N ARG A 73 2.13 15.76 -26.52
CA ARG A 73 1.48 14.52 -26.96
C ARG A 73 1.81 13.37 -26.01
N TYR A 74 1.10 12.26 -26.20
CA TYR A 74 1.39 10.99 -25.54
C TYR A 74 1.72 9.92 -26.58
N GLU A 75 2.63 9.01 -26.26
CA GLU A 75 3.02 7.89 -27.11
C GLU A 75 2.79 6.59 -26.35
N GLN A 76 2.08 5.64 -26.96
CA GLN A 76 2.08 4.25 -26.49
C GLN A 76 3.29 3.55 -27.07
N ILE A 77 4.08 2.93 -26.21
CA ILE A 77 5.31 2.24 -26.59
C ILE A 77 5.22 0.75 -26.27
N SER A 78 5.90 -0.07 -27.08
CA SER A 78 6.00 -1.51 -26.83
C SER A 78 6.86 -1.80 -25.59
N ASN A 79 6.53 -2.87 -24.86
CA ASN A 79 7.45 -3.46 -23.88
C ASN A 79 8.68 -3.99 -24.62
N ALA A 80 9.79 -3.25 -24.56
CA ALA A 80 11.06 -3.65 -25.17
C ALA A 80 11.88 -4.48 -24.19
N GLU A 81 12.60 -5.47 -24.71
CA GLU A 81 13.61 -6.18 -23.93
C GLU A 81 14.78 -5.26 -23.59
N ALA A 82 15.53 -5.61 -22.54
CA ALA A 82 16.69 -4.83 -22.11
C ALA A 82 17.68 -4.65 -23.27
N GLY A 83 17.95 -3.38 -23.63
CA GLY A 83 18.88 -3.02 -24.71
C GLY A 83 18.22 -2.81 -26.08
N GLN A 84 16.89 -2.89 -26.18
CA GLN A 84 16.16 -2.53 -27.40
C GLN A 84 15.41 -1.21 -27.22
N ASP A 85 15.37 -0.40 -28.28
CA ASP A 85 14.53 0.79 -28.31
C ASP A 85 13.06 0.38 -28.44
N PRO A 86 12.17 0.90 -27.57
CA PRO A 86 10.76 0.58 -27.65
C PRO A 86 10.12 1.23 -28.88
N LYS A 87 9.31 0.44 -29.58
CA LYS A 87 8.57 0.88 -30.77
C LYS A 87 7.37 1.71 -30.37
N ILE A 88 7.12 2.79 -31.09
CA ILE A 88 5.89 3.57 -30.95
C ILE A 88 4.76 2.77 -31.61
N LEU A 89 3.79 2.35 -30.80
CA LEU A 89 2.61 1.61 -31.23
C LEU A 89 1.48 2.54 -31.63
N HIS A 90 1.35 3.66 -30.91
CA HIS A 90 0.30 4.64 -31.13
C HIS A 90 0.73 6.02 -30.60
N THR A 91 0.14 7.08 -31.16
CA THR A 91 0.43 8.45 -30.77
C THR A 91 -0.87 9.25 -30.67
N TRP A 92 -1.04 9.93 -29.54
CA TRP A 92 -2.12 10.88 -29.31
C TRP A 92 -1.56 12.30 -29.39
N ASP A 93 -1.69 12.93 -30.55
CA ASP A 93 -1.21 14.30 -30.79
C ASP A 93 -2.05 15.36 -30.06
N ASN A 94 -3.30 15.04 -29.72
CA ASN A 94 -4.16 15.90 -28.90
C ASN A 94 -4.09 15.46 -27.45
N ILE A 95 -3.61 16.35 -26.58
CA ILE A 95 -3.49 16.09 -25.14
C ILE A 95 -4.83 15.73 -24.47
N ASN A 96 -5.96 16.17 -25.04
CA ASN A 96 -7.30 15.92 -24.49
C ASN A 96 -7.85 14.53 -24.82
N ASP A 97 -7.12 13.76 -25.63
CA ASP A 97 -7.43 12.35 -25.91
C ASP A 97 -6.94 11.44 -24.79
N ILE A 98 -6.10 11.95 -23.88
CA ILE A 98 -5.64 11.24 -22.68
C ILE A 98 -6.11 11.99 -21.43
N PHE A 99 -6.85 11.28 -20.59
CA PHE A 99 -7.08 11.66 -19.20
C PHE A 99 -5.87 11.25 -18.36
N HIS A 100 -5.17 12.24 -17.79
CA HIS A 100 -3.92 12.03 -17.07
C HIS A 100 -4.02 12.52 -15.62
N LEU A 101 -3.78 11.63 -14.66
CA LEU A 101 -3.70 11.95 -13.24
C LEU A 101 -2.26 11.80 -12.76
N SER A 102 -1.63 12.91 -12.37
CA SER A 102 -0.28 12.91 -11.78
C SER A 102 -0.35 13.12 -10.27
N TRP A 103 0.15 12.15 -9.51
CA TRP A 103 0.15 12.12 -8.06
C TRP A 103 1.26 12.97 -7.44
N ASN A 104 0.91 13.87 -6.52
CA ASN A 104 1.89 14.55 -5.65
C ASN A 104 3.06 15.21 -6.41
N ARG A 105 2.80 15.74 -7.60
CA ARG A 105 3.73 16.43 -8.47
C ARG A 105 4.24 17.71 -7.81
N VAL A 106 5.54 17.98 -7.91
CA VAL A 106 6.16 19.19 -7.37
C VAL A 106 6.53 20.15 -8.51
N ALA A 107 6.09 21.41 -8.39
CA ALA A 107 6.41 22.48 -9.33
C ALA A 107 6.13 22.11 -10.81
N ASN A 108 7.16 22.10 -11.66
CA ASN A 108 7.10 21.89 -13.10
C ASN A 108 7.37 20.44 -13.54
N GLU A 109 7.40 19.48 -12.61
CA GLU A 109 7.47 18.06 -12.96
C GLU A 109 6.30 17.69 -13.89
N ILE A 110 6.54 16.81 -14.87
CA ILE A 110 5.50 16.33 -15.79
C ILE A 110 4.92 14.98 -15.36
N HIS A 111 5.52 14.37 -14.33
CA HIS A 111 5.18 13.09 -13.74
C HIS A 111 4.81 13.25 -12.28
N GLY A 112 3.97 12.35 -11.76
CA GLY A 112 3.76 12.22 -10.34
C GLY A 112 4.86 11.42 -9.63
N ILE A 113 4.89 11.55 -8.30
CA ILE A 113 5.85 10.88 -7.43
C ILE A 113 5.20 9.64 -6.83
N SER A 114 5.62 8.45 -7.29
CA SER A 114 5.13 7.17 -6.76
C SER A 114 5.25 7.06 -5.24
N LEU A 115 4.18 6.59 -4.61
CA LEU A 115 4.17 6.30 -3.18
C LEU A 115 5.07 5.10 -2.84
N ILE A 116 5.24 4.16 -3.78
CA ILE A 116 6.12 3.00 -3.62
C ILE A 116 7.58 3.43 -3.70
N GLU A 117 7.97 4.23 -4.69
CA GLU A 117 9.34 4.73 -4.82
C GLU A 117 9.75 5.56 -3.60
N LYS A 118 8.85 6.39 -3.07
CA LYS A 118 9.07 7.14 -1.81
C LYS A 118 9.41 6.22 -0.62
N ASN A 119 8.81 5.03 -0.56
CA ASN A 119 8.92 4.10 0.58
C ASN A 119 9.80 2.86 0.30
N LYS A 120 10.47 2.82 -0.86
CA LYS A 120 11.25 1.68 -1.35
C LYS A 120 12.32 1.21 -0.39
N SER A 121 13.03 2.14 0.24
CA SER A 121 14.08 1.83 1.22
C SER A 121 13.53 1.08 2.43
N GLN A 122 12.33 1.43 2.91
CA GLN A 122 11.69 0.75 4.03
C GLN A 122 11.15 -0.62 3.62
N ILE A 123 10.56 -0.73 2.42
CA ILE A 123 10.10 -2.02 1.87
C ILE A 123 11.26 -3.02 1.78
N ILE A 124 12.42 -2.58 1.27
CA ILE A 124 13.62 -3.43 1.18
C ILE A 124 14.09 -3.89 2.56
N LYS A 125 14.19 -2.97 3.53
CA LYS A 125 14.60 -3.28 4.91
C LYS A 125 13.66 -4.30 5.58
N ILE A 126 12.34 -4.15 5.40
CA ILE A 126 11.35 -5.08 5.96
C ILE A 126 11.53 -6.49 5.37
N ASN A 127 11.70 -6.59 4.05
CA ASN A 127 11.92 -7.89 3.40
C ASN A 127 13.21 -8.55 3.88
N GLN A 128 14.31 -7.79 3.93
CA GLN A 128 15.59 -8.29 4.47
C GLN A 128 15.48 -8.74 5.93
N ALA A 129 14.77 -7.99 6.78
CA ALA A 129 14.56 -8.34 8.17
C ALA A 129 13.72 -9.64 8.30
N ARG A 130 12.68 -9.81 7.46
CA ARG A 130 11.87 -11.04 7.41
C ARG A 130 12.69 -12.25 6.97
N ASP A 131 13.52 -12.10 5.95
CA ASP A 131 14.40 -13.17 5.47
C ASP A 131 15.41 -13.59 6.54
N LEU A 132 16.03 -12.62 7.22
CA LEU A 132 16.93 -12.88 8.34
C LEU A 132 16.19 -13.57 9.49
N MET A 133 14.98 -13.11 9.82
CA MET A 133 14.18 -13.73 10.88
C MET A 133 13.78 -15.16 10.54
N ALA A 134 13.47 -15.47 9.28
CA ALA A 134 13.21 -16.84 8.85
C ALA A 134 14.43 -17.76 9.08
N VAL A 135 15.65 -17.26 8.83
CA VAL A 135 16.89 -17.97 9.13
C VAL A 135 17.09 -18.16 10.63
N ILE A 136 16.85 -17.11 11.43
CA ILE A 136 16.93 -17.14 12.89
C ILE A 136 15.97 -18.18 13.48
N TYR A 137 14.69 -18.17 13.06
CA TYR A 137 13.71 -19.15 13.51
C TYR A 137 14.09 -20.58 13.12
N ARG A 138 14.58 -20.78 11.89
CA ARG A 138 15.05 -22.09 11.44
C ARG A 138 16.23 -22.57 12.30
N ARG A 139 17.18 -21.70 12.62
CA ARG A 139 18.34 -22.04 13.48
C ARG A 139 17.96 -22.24 14.94
N HIS A 140 16.91 -21.60 15.41
CA HIS A 140 16.40 -21.84 16.75
C HIS A 140 15.72 -23.22 16.86
N ALA A 141 14.94 -23.61 15.85
CA ALA A 141 14.29 -24.91 15.80
C ALA A 141 15.27 -26.06 15.48
N ILE A 142 16.25 -25.80 14.61
CA ILE A 142 17.27 -26.74 14.15
C ILE A 142 18.64 -26.05 14.34
N PRO A 143 19.26 -26.18 15.53
CA PRO A 143 20.51 -25.50 15.81
C PRO A 143 21.64 -26.06 14.98
N ALA A 144 22.61 -25.20 14.66
CA ALA A 144 23.86 -25.66 14.07
C ALA A 144 24.64 -26.46 15.13
N ILE A 145 25.11 -27.63 14.76
CA ILE A 145 25.91 -28.49 15.63
C ILE A 145 27.28 -28.65 14.99
N ILE A 146 28.31 -28.35 15.77
CA ILE A 146 29.70 -28.69 15.42
C ILE A 146 29.91 -30.12 15.92
N TRP A 147 30.22 -31.01 14.99
CA TRP A 147 30.57 -32.39 15.29
C TRP A 147 32.08 -32.56 15.18
N GLU A 148 32.71 -32.93 16.28
CA GLU A 148 34.10 -33.35 16.31
C GLU A 148 34.10 -34.87 16.20
N VAL A 149 34.78 -35.40 15.19
CA VAL A 149 34.83 -36.84 14.88
C VAL A 149 36.28 -37.30 14.85
N ASP A 150 36.56 -38.45 15.45
CA ASP A 150 37.91 -39.02 15.57
C ASP A 150 38.30 -39.80 14.29
N THR A 151 38.25 -39.14 13.13
CA THR A 151 38.66 -39.71 11.83
C THR A 151 39.02 -38.60 10.84
N ASP A 152 40.14 -38.77 10.13
CA ASP A 152 40.55 -37.91 9.02
C ASP A 152 40.02 -38.43 7.65
N ASN A 153 39.31 -39.57 7.64
CA ASN A 153 38.78 -40.16 6.42
C ASN A 153 37.53 -39.42 5.94
N THR A 154 37.68 -38.63 4.88
CA THR A 154 36.59 -37.87 4.25
C THR A 154 35.37 -38.71 3.86
N THR A 155 35.54 -40.00 3.55
CA THR A 155 34.41 -40.90 3.21
C THR A 155 33.56 -41.22 4.45
N GLU A 156 34.22 -41.48 5.58
CA GLU A 156 33.55 -41.75 6.86
C GLU A 156 32.87 -40.49 7.40
N MET A 157 33.53 -39.34 7.28
CA MET A 157 32.94 -38.04 7.63
C MET A 157 31.68 -37.74 6.81
N ASN A 158 31.70 -38.00 5.50
CA ASN A 158 30.54 -37.79 4.63
C ASN A 158 29.40 -38.77 4.95
N ALA A 159 29.70 -40.04 5.24
CA ALA A 159 28.70 -41.01 5.66
C ALA A 159 28.04 -40.62 6.99
N PHE A 160 28.82 -40.10 7.95
CA PHE A 160 28.30 -39.57 9.21
C PHE A 160 27.41 -38.34 8.97
N LYS A 161 27.85 -37.39 8.15
CA LYS A 161 27.07 -36.20 7.77
C LYS A 161 25.72 -36.58 7.16
N ILE A 162 25.69 -37.53 6.21
CA ILE A 162 24.44 -37.98 5.57
C ILE A 162 23.48 -38.59 6.59
N LYS A 163 24.00 -39.37 7.56
CA LYS A 163 23.17 -39.90 8.66
C LYS A 163 22.57 -38.76 9.48
N GLN A 164 23.38 -37.78 9.90
CA GLN A 164 22.92 -36.60 10.64
C GLN A 164 21.87 -35.79 9.87
N ASP A 165 22.11 -35.51 8.59
CA ASP A 165 21.18 -34.77 7.75
C ASP A 165 19.82 -35.50 7.61
N ASN A 166 19.85 -36.83 7.51
CA ASN A 166 18.62 -37.63 7.47
C ASN A 166 17.88 -37.62 8.81
N ILE A 167 18.59 -37.60 9.93
CA ILE A 167 18.00 -37.48 11.27
C ILE A 167 17.30 -36.14 11.44
N PHE A 168 17.95 -35.03 11.06
CA PHE A 168 17.31 -33.72 11.14
C PHE A 168 16.08 -33.60 10.22
N LYS A 169 16.07 -34.30 9.09
CA LYS A 169 14.92 -34.32 8.18
C LYS A 169 13.76 -35.19 8.68
N LYS A 170 14.06 -36.33 9.33
CA LYS A 170 13.07 -37.33 9.73
C LYS A 170 12.69 -37.28 11.21
N VAL A 171 13.43 -36.53 12.02
CA VAL A 171 13.27 -36.46 13.48
C VAL A 171 13.43 -37.85 14.13
N GLU A 172 14.48 -38.57 13.75
CA GLU A 172 14.79 -39.94 14.21
C GLU A 172 15.90 -39.96 15.27
N ASN A 173 15.96 -41.01 16.09
CA ASN A 173 17.00 -41.18 17.09
C ASN A 173 18.33 -41.64 16.46
N LEU A 174 19.46 -41.15 16.97
CA LEU A 174 20.79 -41.63 16.61
C LEU A 174 21.48 -42.29 17.80
N VAL A 175 22.03 -43.47 17.57
CA VAL A 175 22.90 -44.15 18.55
C VAL A 175 24.34 -44.05 18.05
N VAL A 176 25.18 -43.38 18.83
CA VAL A 176 26.62 -43.24 18.56
C VAL A 176 27.40 -43.93 19.68
N PRO A 177 28.42 -44.76 19.37
CA PRO A 177 29.29 -45.31 20.40
C PRO A 177 29.98 -44.21 21.20
N LYS A 178 30.17 -44.45 22.51
CA LYS A 178 30.78 -43.47 23.40
C LYS A 178 32.21 -43.16 22.95
N GLY A 179 32.52 -41.87 22.75
CA GLY A 179 33.84 -41.38 22.33
C GLY A 179 34.05 -41.28 20.81
N SER A 180 33.08 -41.68 19.97
CA SER A 180 33.24 -41.61 18.51
C SER A 180 32.89 -40.26 17.88
N ALA A 181 32.09 -39.44 18.58
CA ALA A 181 31.79 -38.08 18.15
C ALA A 181 31.38 -37.21 19.35
N GLU A 182 31.83 -35.96 19.37
CA GLU A 182 31.38 -34.95 20.32
C GLU A 182 30.58 -33.87 19.57
N ALA A 183 29.47 -33.43 20.18
CA ALA A 183 28.59 -32.42 19.60
C ALA A 183 28.59 -31.16 20.47
N THR A 184 28.99 -30.05 19.88
CA THR A 184 28.78 -28.72 20.46
C THR A 184 27.63 -28.05 19.71
N VAL A 185 26.51 -27.86 20.42
CA VAL A 185 25.36 -27.12 19.89
C VAL A 185 25.67 -25.63 19.95
N LEU A 186 25.70 -24.98 18.80
CA LEU A 186 25.81 -23.52 18.73
C LEU A 186 24.47 -22.92 19.15
N GLN A 187 24.40 -22.48 20.40
CA GLN A 187 23.22 -21.79 20.91
C GLN A 187 23.17 -20.38 20.35
N MET A 188 21.99 -20.01 19.85
CA MET A 188 21.72 -18.61 19.54
C MET A 188 21.65 -17.79 20.82
N GLN A 189 22.12 -16.54 20.76
CA GLN A 189 21.99 -15.61 21.87
C GLN A 189 20.52 -15.46 22.25
N ARG A 190 20.24 -15.63 23.55
CA ARG A 190 18.90 -15.47 24.13
C ARG A 190 18.39 -14.05 23.85
N GLY A 191 17.17 -13.93 23.34
CA GLY A 191 16.54 -12.63 23.00
C GLY A 191 16.58 -12.25 21.51
N SER A 192 17.43 -12.89 20.70
CA SER A 192 17.58 -12.59 19.26
C SER A 192 16.29 -12.69 18.44
N ILE A 193 15.37 -13.58 18.83
CA ILE A 193 14.05 -13.70 18.19
C ILE A 193 13.15 -12.50 18.54
N GLU A 194 13.10 -12.15 19.83
CA GLU A 194 12.23 -11.09 20.34
C GLU A 194 12.64 -9.73 19.78
N GLU A 195 13.94 -9.42 19.82
CA GLU A 195 14.51 -8.19 19.25
C GLU A 195 14.20 -8.05 17.75
N GLY A 196 14.31 -9.15 16.99
CA GLY A 196 14.02 -9.14 15.56
C GLY A 196 12.52 -8.94 15.26
N VAL A 197 11.61 -9.48 16.07
CA VAL A 197 10.17 -9.21 15.94
C VAL A 197 9.86 -7.74 16.22
N VAL A 198 10.47 -7.16 17.25
CA VAL A 198 10.32 -5.73 17.58
C VAL A 198 10.81 -4.84 16.44
N MET A 199 11.96 -5.16 15.85
CA MET A 199 12.50 -4.44 14.69
C MET A 199 11.54 -4.49 13.49
N ILE A 200 11.03 -5.67 13.14
CA ILE A 200 10.05 -5.82 12.04
C ILE A 200 8.80 -4.98 12.29
N LYS A 201 8.29 -4.99 13.54
CA LYS A 201 7.13 -4.19 13.92
C LYS A 201 7.41 -2.69 13.73
N SER A 202 8.52 -2.20 14.26
CA SER A 202 8.93 -0.78 14.12
C SER A 202 9.06 -0.37 12.66
N LEU A 203 9.71 -1.18 11.82
CA LEU A 203 9.84 -0.91 10.39
C LEU A 203 8.48 -0.90 9.68
N THR A 204 7.57 -1.82 10.06
CA THR A 204 6.21 -1.88 9.49
C THR A 204 5.41 -0.64 9.87
N GLU A 205 5.52 -0.16 11.11
CA GLU A 205 4.88 1.08 11.56
C GLU A 205 5.43 2.30 10.82
N ASP A 206 6.75 2.40 10.63
CA ASP A 206 7.38 3.47 9.86
C ASP A 206 6.89 3.46 8.40
N LEU A 207 6.74 2.28 7.80
CA LEU A 207 6.20 2.13 6.45
C LEU A 207 4.73 2.59 6.38
N THR A 208 3.90 2.17 7.33
CA THR A 208 2.49 2.57 7.42
C THR A 208 2.34 4.09 7.63
N ARG A 209 3.20 4.69 8.46
CA ARG A 209 3.31 6.15 8.60
C ARG A 209 3.77 6.83 7.30
N GLY A 210 4.69 6.23 6.55
CA GLY A 210 5.15 6.71 5.25
C GLY A 210 4.07 6.69 4.17
N PHE A 211 3.17 5.71 4.22
CA PHE A 211 1.93 5.70 3.43
C PHE A 211 0.91 6.71 3.96
N GLY A 212 1.01 7.09 5.23
CA GLY A 212 0.13 7.98 5.99
C GLY A 212 -1.29 7.41 6.12
N VAL A 213 -1.35 6.10 6.26
CA VAL A 213 -2.56 5.35 6.64
C VAL A 213 -2.46 5.12 8.15
N PRO A 214 -3.46 5.48 8.96
CA PRO A 214 -3.40 5.24 10.40
C PRO A 214 -3.34 3.74 10.73
N ALA A 215 -2.52 3.33 11.70
CA ALA A 215 -2.34 1.91 12.04
C ALA A 215 -3.65 1.24 12.52
N VAL A 216 -4.54 1.99 13.17
CA VAL A 216 -5.89 1.53 13.53
C VAL A 216 -6.70 1.04 12.31
N THR A 217 -6.57 1.70 11.16
CA THR A 217 -7.31 1.30 9.94
C THR A 217 -6.81 0.00 9.33
N GLN A 218 -5.59 -0.41 9.66
CA GLN A 218 -5.00 -1.68 9.22
C GLN A 218 -5.30 -2.83 10.20
N GLY A 219 -5.97 -2.57 11.33
CA GLY A 219 -6.13 -3.55 12.39
C GLY A 219 -4.83 -3.91 13.12
N SER A 220 -3.76 -3.11 12.92
CA SER A 220 -2.41 -3.37 13.44
C SER A 220 -2.21 -2.87 14.87
N GLU A 221 -3.12 -2.05 15.39
CA GLU A 221 -3.07 -1.55 16.78
C GLU A 221 -3.78 -2.51 17.73
N SER A 222 -3.00 -3.35 18.43
CA SER A 222 -3.48 -4.03 19.64
C SER A 222 -3.58 -3.01 20.77
N GLY A 223 -4.80 -2.71 21.24
CA GLY A 223 -5.03 -1.88 22.43
C GLY A 223 -5.40 -0.41 22.20
N SER A 224 -5.78 0.00 20.98
CA SER A 224 -6.33 1.35 20.77
C SER A 224 -7.71 1.46 21.44
N SER A 225 -7.93 2.51 22.24
CA SER A 225 -9.27 2.81 22.75
C SER A 225 -10.18 3.30 21.63
N GLU A 226 -11.49 3.12 21.76
CA GLU A 226 -12.48 3.64 20.79
C GLU A 226 -12.30 5.14 20.54
N ALA A 227 -11.98 5.92 21.59
CA ALA A 227 -11.70 7.35 21.49
C ALA A 227 -10.47 7.63 20.61
N THR A 228 -9.40 6.85 20.75
CA THR A 228 -8.20 6.95 19.91
C THR A 228 -8.52 6.63 18.46
N SER A 229 -9.29 5.57 18.20
CA SER A 229 -9.72 5.20 16.85
C SER A 229 -10.54 6.31 16.17
N LYS A 230 -11.44 6.96 16.90
CA LYS A 230 -12.26 8.07 16.39
C LYS A 230 -11.41 9.30 16.05
N ILE A 231 -10.46 9.69 16.91
CA ILE A 231 -9.54 10.80 16.65
C ILE A 231 -8.67 10.52 15.40
N LEU A 232 -8.14 9.30 15.28
CA LEU A 232 -7.35 8.89 14.12
C LEU A 232 -8.17 8.90 12.82
N HIS A 233 -9.42 8.43 12.86
CA HIS A 233 -10.32 8.49 11.73
C HIS A 233 -10.58 9.94 11.30
N LEU A 234 -10.88 10.83 12.25
CA LEU A 234 -11.11 12.24 11.98
C LEU A 234 -9.87 12.91 11.33
N ASN A 235 -8.67 12.60 11.83
CA ASN A 235 -7.43 13.11 11.24
C ASN A 235 -7.18 12.59 9.81
N TYR A 236 -7.72 11.43 9.45
CA TYR A 236 -7.58 10.84 8.12
C TYR A 236 -8.60 11.38 7.09
N GLN A 237 -9.77 11.85 7.54
CA GLN A 237 -10.83 12.36 6.66
C GLN A 237 -10.37 13.49 5.71
N PRO A 238 -9.61 14.52 6.15
CA PRO A 238 -9.13 15.57 5.26
C PRO A 238 -8.32 15.03 4.08
N ARG A 239 -7.54 13.97 4.30
CA ARG A 239 -6.77 13.33 3.24
C ARG A 239 -7.68 12.65 2.23
N GLY A 240 -8.62 11.82 2.70
CA GLY A 240 -9.61 11.19 1.82
C GLY A 240 -10.41 12.21 1.02
N LYS A 241 -10.84 13.31 1.65
CA LYS A 241 -11.52 14.42 0.99
C LYS A 241 -10.66 15.06 -0.10
N TRP A 242 -9.39 15.33 0.19
CA TRP A 242 -8.47 15.91 -0.79
C TRP A 242 -8.29 15.00 -2.02
N HIS A 243 -8.16 13.68 -1.84
CA HIS A 243 -8.11 12.73 -2.95
C HIS A 243 -9.37 12.75 -3.82
N ARG A 244 -10.56 12.74 -3.21
CA ARG A 244 -11.84 12.82 -3.94
C ARG A 244 -11.93 14.11 -4.73
N THR A 245 -11.73 15.24 -4.07
CA THR A 245 -11.79 16.56 -4.69
C THR A 245 -10.74 16.73 -5.79
N PHE A 246 -9.56 16.13 -5.65
CA PHE A 246 -8.56 16.08 -6.70
C PHE A 246 -9.12 15.39 -7.96
N VAL A 247 -9.65 14.17 -7.82
CA VAL A 247 -10.22 13.41 -8.95
C VAL A 247 -11.42 14.14 -9.55
N GLU A 248 -12.36 14.66 -8.75
CA GLU A 248 -13.52 15.43 -9.23
C GLU A 248 -13.09 16.64 -10.07
N LYS A 249 -12.11 17.40 -9.58
CA LYS A 249 -11.58 18.57 -10.28
C LYS A 249 -10.87 18.18 -11.58
N GLN A 250 -10.11 17.09 -11.58
CA GLN A 250 -9.42 16.63 -12.79
C GLN A 250 -10.41 16.10 -13.85
N MET A 251 -11.43 15.35 -13.44
CA MET A 251 -12.54 14.92 -14.31
C MET A 251 -13.24 16.12 -14.94
N LYS A 252 -13.53 17.16 -14.15
CA LYS A 252 -14.15 18.39 -14.66
C LYS A 252 -13.22 19.16 -15.60
N ALA A 253 -11.95 19.31 -15.24
CA ALA A 253 -10.99 20.09 -16.01
C ALA A 253 -10.61 19.45 -17.35
N GLN A 254 -10.39 18.14 -17.38
CA GLN A 254 -9.89 17.43 -18.58
C GLN A 254 -11.02 16.81 -19.41
N LEU A 255 -12.06 16.29 -18.75
CA LEU A 255 -13.15 15.57 -19.43
C LEU A 255 -14.44 16.39 -19.54
N ASN A 256 -14.53 17.55 -18.86
CA ASN A 256 -15.75 18.33 -18.71
C ASN A 256 -16.90 17.53 -18.08
N ILE A 257 -16.55 16.62 -17.16
CA ILE A 257 -17.49 15.79 -16.42
C ILE A 257 -17.49 16.19 -14.96
N GLU A 258 -18.66 16.54 -14.47
CA GLU A 258 -18.88 16.84 -13.05
C GLU A 258 -19.40 15.60 -12.36
N ILE A 259 -18.60 15.07 -11.44
CA ILE A 259 -18.94 13.98 -10.53
C ILE A 259 -18.85 14.50 -9.10
N ASN A 260 -19.64 13.90 -8.22
CA ASN A 260 -19.57 14.15 -6.79
C ASN A 260 -19.52 12.78 -6.10
N PHE A 261 -18.43 12.51 -5.39
CA PHE A 261 -18.34 11.32 -4.56
C PHE A 261 -19.17 11.52 -3.29
N GLU A 262 -19.88 10.48 -2.89
CA GLU A 262 -20.60 10.49 -1.62
C GLU A 262 -19.60 10.60 -0.46
N GLU A 263 -19.87 11.51 0.48
CA GLU A 263 -19.08 11.60 1.70
C GLU A 263 -19.55 10.52 2.68
N PRO A 264 -18.64 9.74 3.31
CA PRO A 264 -19.04 8.84 4.35
C PRO A 264 -19.66 9.65 5.50
N PRO A 265 -20.58 9.05 6.28
CA PRO A 265 -21.17 9.72 7.42
C PRO A 265 -20.07 10.18 8.40
N SER A 266 -20.15 11.43 8.84
CA SER A 266 -19.20 11.97 9.82
C SER A 266 -19.41 11.32 11.20
N ILE A 267 -18.29 11.05 11.88
CA ILE A 267 -18.24 10.56 13.26
C ILE A 267 -18.19 11.69 14.31
N ASP A 268 -18.14 12.95 13.88
CA ASP A 268 -18.07 14.12 14.77
C ASP A 268 -19.20 14.15 15.83
N PRO A 269 -20.46 13.82 15.51
CA PRO A 269 -21.53 13.78 16.51
C PRO A 269 -21.27 12.75 17.61
N ALA A 270 -20.70 11.59 17.25
CA ALA A 270 -20.38 10.54 18.21
C ALA A 270 -19.23 10.96 19.14
N LEU A 271 -18.23 11.67 18.62
CA LEU A 271 -17.12 12.24 19.41
C LEU A 271 -17.61 13.27 20.44
N MET A 272 -18.49 14.17 20.04
CA MET A 272 -19.07 15.18 20.94
C MET A 272 -19.92 14.57 22.05
N THR A 273 -20.57 13.44 21.77
CA THR A 273 -21.42 12.74 22.75
C THR A 273 -20.58 12.02 23.81
N ASP A 274 -19.44 11.43 23.42
CA ASP A 274 -18.54 10.76 24.36
C ASP A 274 -17.71 11.75 25.19
N ALA A 275 -17.33 12.91 24.62
CA ALA A 275 -16.65 13.97 25.36
C ALA A 275 -17.49 14.43 26.57
N ARG A 276 -18.83 14.49 26.42
CA ARG A 276 -19.77 14.85 27.50
C ARG A 276 -19.90 13.80 28.59
N LYS A 277 -19.67 12.51 28.28
CA LYS A 277 -19.71 11.43 29.28
C LYS A 277 -18.49 11.45 30.21
N ASN A 278 -17.34 11.92 29.71
CA ASN A 278 -16.08 11.94 30.47
C ASN A 278 -15.94 13.16 31.39
N THR A 279 -16.77 14.20 31.24
CA THR A 279 -16.71 15.42 32.06
C THR A 279 -17.50 15.35 33.37
N GLY A 280 -18.11 14.23 33.73
CA GLY A 280 -18.77 14.06 35.04
C GLY A 280 -19.98 14.95 35.31
N ASP A 281 -20.38 15.80 34.37
CA ASP A 281 -21.59 16.63 34.48
C ASP A 281 -22.83 15.78 34.18
N ASN A 282 -23.33 15.11 35.21
CA ASN A 282 -24.73 14.72 35.27
C ASN A 282 -25.57 16.01 35.31
N PRO A 283 -26.46 16.26 34.33
CA PRO A 283 -27.25 17.49 34.28
C PRO A 283 -28.47 17.44 35.23
N THR A 284 -28.33 16.91 36.44
CA THR A 284 -29.43 16.79 37.41
C THR A 284 -29.33 17.67 38.66
N ASP A 285 -28.26 18.45 38.84
CA ASP A 285 -28.06 19.23 40.09
C ASP A 285 -28.16 20.76 39.97
N ASN A 286 -28.78 21.29 38.91
CA ASN A 286 -29.20 22.70 38.87
C ASN A 286 -30.70 22.87 39.17
N LYS A 287 -31.14 22.37 40.33
CA LYS A 287 -32.26 22.98 41.06
C LYS A 287 -31.70 24.12 41.92
N LEU A 288 -31.33 25.23 41.27
CA LEU A 288 -31.12 26.48 41.97
C LEU A 288 -32.47 26.95 42.51
N LYS A 289 -32.57 26.85 43.83
CA LYS A 289 -33.55 27.49 44.69
C LYS A 289 -33.84 28.90 44.20
N GLU A 290 -35.04 29.12 43.68
CA GLU A 290 -35.68 30.43 43.71
C GLU A 290 -35.88 30.81 45.18
N VAL A 291 -34.93 31.55 45.74
CA VAL A 291 -35.17 32.32 46.96
C VAL A 291 -35.72 33.66 46.50
N LYS A 292 -37.01 33.85 46.81
CA LYS A 292 -37.75 35.09 46.68
C LYS A 292 -37.16 36.12 47.64
N ASP A 293 -36.82 37.29 47.12
CA ASP A 293 -36.69 38.51 47.92
C ASP A 293 -38.00 39.32 47.78
N GLU A 294 -38.78 39.33 48.87
CA GLU A 294 -39.48 40.50 49.42
C GLU A 294 -38.86 40.79 50.80
#